data_AF-A0A395X781-F1
#
_entry.id   AF-A0A395X781-F1
#
_cell.length_a   1.000
_cell.length_b   1.000
_cell.length_c   1.000
_cell.angle_alpha   90.00
_cell.angle_beta   90.00
_cell.angle_gamma   90.00
#
_symmetry.space_group_name_H-M   'P 1'
#
loop_
_entity.id
_entity.type
_entity.pdbx_description
1 polymer ?
#
loop_
_entity_poly.entity_id
_entity_poly.type
_entity_poly.pdbx_seq_one_letter_code
_entity_poly.pdbx_strand_id
1 'polypeptide(L)'
;MKFKSNAKYDEEPKTGSIFALKYNSLRIVIHKYVGCGDTLFLNCSTLGIDNYDLRTEDFEEAVSKAKEIIMREVKKIREDSYIFYSDNNIEFDRY
;
A
#
# COMPACT_ATOMS: atom_id res chain seq x y z
N MET A 1 -7.26 13.44 -2.28
CA MET A 1 -6.65 12.34 -3.08
C MET A 1 -7.69 11.87 -4.09
N LYS A 2 -7.30 11.45 -5.29
CA LYS A 2 -8.24 10.96 -6.32
C LYS A 2 -7.80 9.57 -6.80
N PHE A 3 -8.51 8.53 -6.35
CA PHE A 3 -8.30 7.17 -6.83
C PHE A 3 -8.91 7.01 -8.22
N LYS A 4 -8.23 6.24 -9.08
CA LYS A 4 -8.76 5.79 -10.36
C LYS A 4 -9.33 4.39 -10.15
N SER A 5 -10.62 4.25 -10.41
CA SER A 5 -11.33 2.97 -10.36
C SER A 5 -11.29 2.28 -11.73
N ASN A 6 -11.36 0.96 -11.74
CA ASN A 6 -11.59 0.15 -12.94
C ASN A 6 -13.07 -0.11 -13.24
N ALA A 7 -14.00 0.54 -12.54
CA ALA A 7 -15.43 0.49 -12.85
C ALA A 7 -15.68 0.83 -14.33
N LYS A 8 -16.74 0.26 -14.92
CA LYS A 8 -17.09 0.53 -16.32
C LYS A 8 -17.57 1.97 -16.50
N TYR A 9 -17.58 2.44 -17.75
CA TYR A 9 -17.88 3.84 -18.12
C TYR A 9 -19.24 4.35 -17.60
N ASP A 10 -20.23 3.47 -17.45
CA ASP A 10 -21.58 3.81 -16.98
C ASP A 10 -21.86 3.38 -15.52
N GLU A 11 -20.87 2.82 -14.83
CA GLU A 11 -21.00 2.38 -13.44
C GLU A 11 -20.42 3.42 -12.48
N GLU A 12 -20.95 3.50 -11.26
CA GLU A 12 -20.36 4.37 -10.24
C GLU A 12 -18.92 3.92 -9.94
N PRO A 13 -17.93 4.83 -9.84
CA PRO A 13 -16.55 4.44 -9.59
C PRO A 13 -16.35 3.54 -8.36
N LYS A 14 -17.21 3.65 -7.34
CA LYS A 14 -17.17 2.82 -6.12
C LYS A 14 -17.47 1.34 -6.36
N THR A 15 -18.08 0.98 -7.48
CA THR A 15 -18.40 -0.43 -7.84
C THR A 15 -17.21 -1.21 -8.39
N GLY A 16 -16.11 -0.52 -8.71
CA GLY A 16 -14.88 -1.14 -9.19
C GLY A 16 -14.28 -2.12 -8.17
N SER A 17 -13.41 -2.98 -8.67
CA SER A 17 -12.65 -3.93 -7.85
C SER A 17 -11.21 -3.48 -7.59
N ILE A 18 -10.73 -2.48 -8.33
CA ILE A 18 -9.36 -1.95 -8.22
C ILE A 18 -9.42 -0.43 -8.16
N PHE A 19 -8.77 0.12 -7.15
CA PHE A 19 -8.66 1.56 -6.90
C PHE A 19 -7.18 1.94 -6.83
N ALA A 20 -6.65 2.52 -7.91
CA ALA A 20 -5.25 2.90 -8.02
C ALA A 20 -5.03 4.39 -7.70
N LEU A 21 -4.01 4.69 -6.93
CA LEU A 21 -3.55 6.04 -6.61
C LEU A 21 -2.04 6.13 -6.76
N LYS A 22 -1.58 7.04 -7.63
CA LYS A 22 -0.19 7.51 -7.62
C LYS A 22 -0.15 8.81 -6.82
N TYR A 23 0.47 8.78 -5.64
CA TYR A 23 0.62 9.94 -4.78
C TYR A 23 2.11 10.25 -4.60
N ASN A 24 2.61 11.23 -5.34
CA ASN A 24 4.05 11.50 -5.45
C ASN A 24 4.84 10.23 -5.84
N SER A 25 5.73 9.77 -4.96
CA SER A 25 6.53 8.54 -5.11
C SER A 25 5.79 7.27 -4.72
N LEU A 26 4.65 7.37 -4.02
CA LEU A 26 3.88 6.21 -3.57
C LEU A 26 2.96 5.72 -4.69
N ARG A 27 3.07 4.43 -4.99
CA ARG A 27 2.12 3.70 -5.86
C ARG A 27 1.25 2.83 -4.97
N ILE A 28 0.00 3.23 -4.78
CA ILE A 28 -0.95 2.62 -3.85
C ILE A 28 -2.10 2.01 -4.66
N VAL A 29 -2.47 0.78 -4.33
CA VAL A 29 -3.68 0.13 -4.88
C VAL A 29 -4.46 -0.44 -3.71
N ILE A 30 -5.76 -0.15 -3.68
CA ILE A 30 -6.72 -0.87 -2.86
C ILE A 30 -7.54 -1.74 -3.80
N HIS A 31 -7.66 -3.03 -3.52
CA HIS A 31 -8.31 -3.98 -4.43
C HIS A 31 -9.07 -5.07 -3.70
N LYS A 32 -10.04 -5.66 -4.39
CA LYS A 32 -10.64 -6.93 -4.02
C LYS A 32 -9.76 -8.08 -4.50
N TYR A 33 -9.58 -9.09 -3.67
CA TYR A 33 -8.82 -10.29 -4.04
C TYR A 33 -9.76 -11.43 -4.44
N VAL A 34 -9.48 -12.10 -5.55
CA VAL A 34 -10.34 -13.17 -6.08
C VAL A 34 -10.44 -14.30 -5.07
N GLY A 35 -11.67 -14.68 -4.72
CA GLY A 35 -11.94 -15.74 -3.74
C GLY A 35 -12.00 -15.26 -2.27
N CYS A 36 -11.85 -13.96 -2.00
CA CYS A 36 -11.87 -13.39 -0.64
C CYS A 36 -13.11 -12.50 -0.36
N GLY A 37 -14.20 -12.69 -1.13
CA GLY A 37 -15.40 -11.88 -0.99
C GLY A 37 -15.15 -10.40 -1.30
N ASP A 38 -15.75 -9.50 -0.52
CA ASP A 38 -15.65 -8.04 -0.70
C ASP A 38 -14.57 -7.39 0.17
N THR A 39 -13.79 -8.20 0.90
CA THR A 39 -12.67 -7.70 1.72
C THR A 39 -11.65 -6.98 0.84
N LEU A 40 -11.21 -5.81 1.32
CA LEU A 40 -10.24 -4.98 0.63
C LEU A 40 -8.81 -5.24 1.09
N PHE A 41 -7.90 -5.19 0.13
CA PHE A 41 -6.48 -5.43 0.31
C PHE A 41 -5.68 -4.22 -0.15
N LEU A 42 -4.50 -4.03 0.44
CA LEU A 42 -3.55 -2.99 0.09
C LEU A 42 -2.35 -3.58 -0.65
N ASN A 43 -2.02 -2.96 -1.78
CA ASN A 43 -0.69 -3.01 -2.37
C ASN A 43 -0.02 -1.63 -2.29
N CYS A 44 1.25 -1.60 -1.95
CA CYS A 44 2.13 -0.46 -2.17
C CYS A 44 3.47 -0.92 -2.73
N SER A 45 3.61 -0.88 -4.06
CA SER A 45 4.80 -1.41 -4.74
C SER A 45 6.07 -0.64 -4.36
N THR A 46 5.96 0.64 -3.99
CA THR A 46 7.09 1.46 -3.52
C THR A 46 7.66 0.94 -2.20
N LEU A 47 6.84 0.28 -1.38
CA LEU A 47 7.20 -0.24 -0.05
C LEU A 47 7.27 -1.76 -0.01
N GLY A 48 7.13 -2.46 -1.14
CA GLY A 48 7.09 -3.93 -1.18
C GLY A 48 5.91 -4.55 -0.43
N ILE A 49 4.80 -3.80 -0.28
CA ILE A 49 3.58 -4.30 0.37
C ILE A 49 2.69 -4.91 -0.71
N ASP A 50 2.40 -6.20 -0.58
CA ASP A 50 1.54 -6.95 -1.51
C ASP A 50 0.46 -7.74 -0.76
N ASN A 51 -0.78 -7.64 -1.25
CA ASN A 51 -2.00 -8.28 -0.76
C ASN A 51 -2.17 -8.20 0.76
N TYR A 52 -1.90 -7.03 1.35
CA TYR A 52 -2.10 -6.83 2.78
C TYR A 52 -3.59 -6.70 3.09
N ASP A 53 -4.14 -7.64 3.85
CA ASP A 53 -5.54 -7.65 4.27
C ASP A 53 -5.87 -6.44 5.18
N LEU A 54 -6.77 -5.56 4.72
CA LEU A 54 -7.22 -4.39 5.49
C LEU A 54 -8.38 -4.72 6.44
N ARG A 55 -8.94 -5.94 6.37
CA ARG A 55 -10.03 -6.44 7.23
C ARG A 55 -11.23 -5.50 7.26
N THR A 56 -11.59 -4.99 6.09
CA THR A 56 -12.78 -4.15 5.90
C THR A 56 -13.23 -4.22 4.45
N GLU A 57 -14.52 -4.05 4.24
CA GLU A 57 -15.16 -3.92 2.93
C GLU A 57 -15.48 -2.44 2.63
N ASP A 58 -15.42 -1.57 3.64
CA ASP A 58 -15.65 -0.14 3.50
C ASP A 58 -14.40 0.55 2.92
N PHE A 59 -14.60 1.27 1.82
CA PHE A 59 -13.49 1.89 1.09
C PHE A 59 -12.84 3.04 1.88
N GLU A 60 -13.60 3.80 2.66
CA GLU A 60 -13.07 4.94 3.41
C GLU A 60 -12.25 4.49 4.62
N GLU A 61 -12.72 3.43 5.29
CA GLU A 61 -11.98 2.71 6.32
C GLU A 61 -10.70 2.08 5.74
N ALA A 62 -10.79 1.42 4.57
CA ALA A 62 -9.64 0.85 3.89
C ALA A 62 -8.57 1.90 3.57
N VAL A 63 -8.97 3.08 3.09
CA VAL A 63 -8.06 4.22 2.86
C VAL A 63 -7.42 4.69 4.17
N SER A 64 -8.17 4.73 5.26
CA SER A 64 -7.66 5.15 6.57
C SER A 64 -6.61 4.16 7.09
N LYS A 65 -6.91 2.86 7.07
CA LYS A 65 -5.97 1.80 7.46
C LYS A 65 -4.72 1.78 6.56
N ALA A 66 -4.89 1.97 5.25
CA ALA A 66 -3.77 2.02 4.32
C ALA A 66 -2.79 3.16 4.66
N LYS A 67 -3.29 4.33 5.06
CA LYS A 67 -2.43 5.44 5.53
C LYS A 67 -1.62 5.06 6.76
N GLU A 68 -2.24 4.42 7.74
CA GLU A 68 -1.56 3.99 8.98
C GLU A 68 -0.45 2.98 8.68
N ILE A 69 -0.75 1.97 7.86
CA ILE A 69 0.21 0.94 7.46
C ILE A 69 1.38 1.57 6.70
N ILE A 70 1.10 2.39 5.69
CA ILE A 70 2.13 3.08 4.89
C ILE A 70 3.01 3.95 5.79
N MET A 71 2.42 4.73 6.70
CA MET A 71 3.17 5.59 7.61
C MET A 71 4.08 4.76 8.54
N ARG A 72 3.59 3.62 9.04
CA ARG A 72 4.38 2.71 9.87
C ARG A 72 5.58 2.15 9.13
N GLU A 73 5.40 1.66 7.91
CA GLU A 73 6.51 1.09 7.12
C GLU A 73 7.51 2.17 6.67
N VAL A 74 7.04 3.35 6.27
CA VAL A 74 7.93 4.49 5.96
C VAL A 74 8.75 4.92 7.17
N LYS A 75 8.16 4.91 8.38
CA LYS A 75 8.88 5.24 9.61
C LYS A 75 10.04 4.28 9.85
N LYS A 76 9.82 2.96 9.71
CA LYS A 76 10.88 1.95 9.84
C LYS A 76 11.99 2.19 8.80
N ILE A 77 11.63 2.35 7.52
CA ILE A 77 12.60 2.60 6.45
C ILE A 77 13.44 3.85 6.75
N ARG A 78 12.81 4.92 7.24
CA ARG A 78 13.52 6.15 7.62
C ARG A 78 14.52 5.90 8.75
N GLU A 79 14.10 5.19 9.79
CA GLU A 79 14.94 4.84 10.94
C GLU A 79 16.12 3.96 10.50
N ASP A 80 15.84 2.89 9.75
CA ASP A 80 16.85 1.97 9.22
C ASP A 80 17.83 2.68 8.27
N SER A 81 17.31 3.55 7.40
CA SER A 81 18.15 4.35 6.49
C SER A 81 19.07 5.30 7.24
N TYR A 82 18.59 5.88 8.35
CA TYR A 82 19.39 6.77 9.18
C TYR A 82 20.49 6.00 9.92
N ILE A 83 20.17 4.81 10.46
CA ILE A 83 21.14 3.92 11.10
C ILE A 83 22.21 3.51 10.08
N PHE A 84 21.79 3.02 8.91
CA PHE A 84 22.70 2.62 7.83
C PHE A 84 23.59 3.78 7.35
N TYR A 85 23.03 4.97 7.18
CA TYR A 85 23.80 6.16 6.79
C TYR A 85 24.85 6.56 7.85
N SER A 86 24.55 6.33 9.13
CA SER A 86 25.40 6.75 10.25
C SER A 86 26.42 5.69 10.67
N ASP A 87 26.19 4.43 10.31
CA ASP A 87 27.12 3.34 10.60
C ASP A 87 28.31 3.39 9.65
N ASN A 88 29.49 3.63 10.22
CA ASN A 88 30.74 3.72 9.45
C ASN A 88 31.49 2.37 9.44
N ASN A 89 30.98 1.34 10.11
CA ASN A 89 31.62 0.04 10.17
C ASN A 89 31.25 -0.78 8.92
N ILE A 90 32.27 -1.22 8.18
CA ILE A 90 32.11 -2.04 6.98
C ILE A 90 32.87 -3.34 7.22
N GLU A 91 32.13 -4.45 7.27
CA GLU A 91 32.66 -5.80 7.42
C GLU A 91 32.27 -6.65 6.21
N PHE A 92 33.12 -7.62 5.85
CA PHE A 92 32.89 -8.53 4.73
C PHE A 92 32.83 -9.97 5.25
N ASP A 93 31.78 -10.71 4.88
CA ASP A 93 31.63 -12.14 5.16
C ASP A 93 31.26 -12.90 3.88
N ARG A 94 31.46 -14.22 3.87
CA ARG A 94 31.13 -15.11 2.75
C ARG A 94 29.81 -15.86 3.03
N TYR A 95 29.08 -16.15 1.95
CA TYR A 95 27.83 -16.93 1.98
C TYR A 95 28.04 -18.39 2.40
#